data_AF-A0A657ATB7-F1
#
_entry.id   AF-A0A657ATB7-F1
#
_cell.length_a   1.000
_cell.length_b   1.000
_cell.length_c   1.000
_cell.angle_alpha   90.00
_cell.angle_beta   90.00
_cell.angle_gamma   90.00
#
_symmetry.space_group_name_H-M   'P 1'
#
loop_
_entity.id
_entity.type
_entity.pdbx_description
1 polymer ?
#
loop_
_entity_poly.entity_id
_entity_poly.type
_entity_poly.pdbx_seq_one_letter_code
_entity_poly.pdbx_strand_id
1 'polypeptide(L)'
;MYFLIYSDDIEGLKAELEKEPELLFGTHQSETWLNLAAHYGRVDMIHLLTDMGLEADGDNGKISVLTSALRGEAKSMEAFELLLTLGAKVDGVRSRDYPIATAISYDNFEAFTILLDRGARTDIHWGHFNYNPMTYAQSFGEERQRFVDELVRRGVPVELPQEPQENVQEASVSNSEDAKDFYTILKQYYGEFEGRQITRIVAKSNIAVRHIKAYDQSCQILVSDGMRHAIRSGIPSEIMLLWPFTDKLSPDSIKDSTAAWPFNFLLNLAENLVEIEGLVHGDFFTIDLGEPITEGSKLSVLLVLRERTHFEESGVTGNLYKIIPIHAEEFAFYQEHGAQALFQVFEKNDVPMTIDLARKSVV
;
A
#
# COMPACT_ATOMS: atom_id res chain seq x y z
N MET A 1 -24.50 14.32 14.50
CA MET A 1 -23.27 13.54 14.76
C MET A 1 -22.03 14.12 14.06
N TYR A 2 -21.73 13.80 12.79
CA TYR A 2 -20.49 14.27 12.10
C TYR A 2 -20.21 15.78 12.27
N PHE A 3 -21.17 16.64 11.91
CA PHE A 3 -20.99 18.10 11.98
C PHE A 3 -20.71 18.59 13.41
N LEU A 4 -21.33 17.96 14.41
CA LEU A 4 -21.12 18.32 15.82
C LEU A 4 -19.68 18.02 16.25
N ILE A 5 -19.15 16.85 15.85
CA ILE A 5 -17.76 16.48 16.12
C ILE A 5 -16.78 17.39 15.36
N TYR A 6 -17.07 17.66 14.09
CA TYR A 6 -16.27 18.56 13.27
C TYR A 6 -16.22 19.98 13.84
N SER A 7 -17.36 20.51 14.31
CA SER A 7 -17.48 21.86 14.86
C SER A 7 -17.14 21.99 16.35
N ASP A 8 -16.72 20.90 17.01
CA ASP A 8 -16.43 20.87 18.45
C ASP A 8 -17.64 21.21 19.35
N ASP A 9 -18.85 20.87 18.91
CA ASP A 9 -20.08 21.09 19.67
C ASP A 9 -20.39 19.89 20.59
N ILE A 10 -19.70 19.84 21.73
CA ILE A 10 -19.84 18.74 22.70
C ILE A 10 -21.23 18.69 23.35
N GLU A 11 -21.82 19.84 23.65
CA GLU A 11 -23.16 19.91 24.25
C GLU A 11 -24.23 19.45 23.26
N GLY A 12 -24.11 19.85 21.99
CA GLY A 12 -24.97 19.35 20.92
C GLY A 12 -24.79 17.85 20.69
N LEU A 13 -23.54 17.35 20.70
CA LEU A 13 -23.25 15.92 20.58
C LEU A 13 -23.89 15.11 21.71
N LYS A 14 -23.73 15.58 22.94
CA LYS A 14 -24.31 14.96 24.13
C LYS A 14 -25.84 14.96 24.08
N ALA A 15 -26.46 16.09 23.77
CA ALA A 15 -27.91 16.20 23.68
C ALA A 15 -28.50 15.28 22.61
N GLU A 16 -27.82 15.13 21.46
CA GLU A 16 -28.26 14.23 20.40
C GLU A 16 -28.14 12.75 20.81
N LEU A 17 -27.05 12.37 21.48
CA LEU A 17 -26.85 11.01 22.00
C LEU A 17 -27.78 10.68 23.18
N GLU A 18 -28.19 11.66 23.98
CA GLU A 18 -29.22 11.48 25.02
C GLU A 18 -30.61 11.26 24.41
N LYS A 19 -30.90 11.92 23.28
CA LYS A 19 -32.16 11.79 22.55
C LYS A 19 -32.24 10.49 21.74
N GLU A 20 -31.15 10.09 21.09
CA GLU A 20 -31.04 8.93 20.20
C GLU A 20 -29.77 8.11 20.52
N PRO A 21 -29.76 7.33 21.62
CA PRO A 21 -28.58 6.58 22.09
C PRO A 21 -28.01 5.58 21.07
N GLU A 22 -28.84 5.05 20.17
CA GLU A 22 -28.45 4.16 19.09
C GLU A 22 -27.43 4.79 18.13
N LEU A 23 -27.39 6.12 18.05
CA LEU A 23 -26.42 6.83 17.23
C LEU A 23 -24.99 6.64 17.72
N LEU A 24 -24.76 6.25 18.98
CA LEU A 24 -23.43 6.07 19.55
C LEU A 24 -22.56 5.10 18.74
N PHE A 25 -23.16 4.03 18.21
CA PHE A 25 -22.48 3.02 17.40
C PHE A 25 -22.60 3.27 15.89
N GLY A 26 -23.11 4.44 15.51
CA GLY A 26 -23.22 4.88 14.13
C GLY A 26 -21.86 5.21 13.50
N THR A 27 -21.86 5.32 12.18
CA THR A 27 -20.69 5.73 11.40
C THR A 27 -21.05 6.79 10.37
N HIS A 28 -20.06 7.57 9.92
CA HIS A 28 -20.19 8.47 8.78
C HIS A 28 -19.13 8.14 7.73
N GLN A 29 -19.54 7.76 6.52
CA GLN A 29 -18.62 7.32 5.47
C GLN A 29 -17.69 6.18 5.91
N SER A 30 -18.20 5.28 6.77
CA SER A 30 -17.45 4.20 7.44
C SER A 30 -16.54 4.64 8.58
N GLU A 31 -16.42 5.94 8.88
CA GLU A 31 -15.68 6.43 10.06
C GLU A 31 -16.54 6.32 11.32
N THR A 32 -15.98 5.79 12.41
CA THR A 32 -16.62 5.84 13.74
C THR A 32 -16.53 7.25 14.32
N TRP A 33 -17.41 7.58 15.27
CA TRP A 33 -17.31 8.86 15.98
C TRP A 33 -16.00 9.03 16.73
N LEU A 34 -15.44 7.94 17.27
CA LEU A 34 -14.17 7.96 17.98
C LEU A 34 -12.99 8.20 17.03
N ASN A 35 -13.00 7.62 15.82
CA ASN A 35 -11.99 7.91 14.78
C ASN A 35 -12.06 9.38 14.33
N LEU A 36 -13.26 9.94 14.15
CA LEU A 36 -13.44 11.35 13.79
C LEU A 36 -12.98 12.28 14.91
N ALA A 37 -13.37 12.02 16.16
CA ALA A 37 -12.94 12.80 17.31
C ALA A 37 -11.41 12.76 17.47
N ALA A 38 -10.80 11.58 17.29
CA ALA A 38 -9.34 11.41 17.29
C ALA A 38 -8.66 12.23 16.18
N HIS A 39 -9.17 12.15 14.95
CA HIS A 39 -8.63 12.86 13.79
C HIS A 39 -8.67 14.39 13.96
N TYR A 40 -9.77 14.91 14.51
CA TYR A 40 -9.93 16.36 14.77
C TYR A 40 -9.35 16.82 16.12
N GLY A 41 -8.74 15.92 16.91
CA GLY A 41 -8.18 16.26 18.22
C GLY A 41 -9.22 16.71 19.26
N ARG A 42 -10.43 16.16 19.21
CA ARG A 42 -11.55 16.50 20.11
C ARG A 42 -11.48 15.72 21.42
N VAL A 43 -10.54 16.10 22.28
CA VAL A 43 -10.22 15.41 23.55
C VAL A 43 -11.47 15.21 24.44
N ASP A 44 -12.25 16.28 24.66
CA ASP A 44 -13.44 16.19 25.52
C ASP A 44 -14.53 15.29 24.92
N MET A 45 -14.62 15.21 23.59
CA MET A 45 -15.53 14.30 22.91
C MET A 45 -15.06 12.86 22.97
N ILE A 46 -13.75 12.60 22.93
CA ILE A 46 -13.19 11.26 23.15
C ILE A 46 -13.61 10.77 24.53
N HIS A 47 -13.43 11.60 25.58
CA HIS A 47 -13.89 11.29 26.93
C HIS A 47 -15.38 10.97 26.98
N LEU A 48 -16.23 11.85 26.43
CA LEU A 48 -17.68 11.65 26.40
C LEU A 48 -18.04 10.32 25.73
N LEU A 49 -17.49 10.05 24.54
CA LEU A 49 -17.81 8.86 23.75
C LEU A 49 -17.36 7.57 24.46
N THR A 50 -16.19 7.57 25.12
CA THR A 50 -15.71 6.42 25.89
C THR A 50 -16.48 6.23 27.20
N ASP A 51 -16.87 7.32 27.88
CA ASP A 51 -17.71 7.26 29.09
C ASP A 51 -19.11 6.71 28.79
N MET A 52 -19.58 6.89 27.56
CA MET A 52 -20.83 6.32 27.05
C MET A 52 -20.69 4.85 26.59
N GLY A 53 -19.48 4.27 26.66
CA GLY A 53 -19.24 2.85 26.45
C GLY A 53 -18.58 2.48 25.11
N LEU A 54 -18.08 3.44 24.32
CA LEU A 54 -17.20 3.10 23.20
C LEU A 54 -15.83 2.65 23.72
N GLU A 55 -15.33 1.55 23.17
CA GLU A 55 -14.00 1.06 23.50
C GLU A 55 -12.92 1.92 22.82
N ALA A 56 -11.87 2.26 23.58
CA ALA A 56 -10.76 3.08 23.09
C ALA A 56 -9.86 2.35 22.08
N ASP A 57 -10.09 1.06 21.83
CA ASP A 57 -9.41 0.26 20.83
C ASP A 57 -10.26 0.04 19.57
N GLY A 58 -11.34 0.81 19.40
CA GLY A 58 -12.19 0.78 18.21
C GLY A 58 -11.44 1.03 16.90
N ASP A 59 -12.00 0.52 15.80
CA ASP A 59 -11.56 0.79 14.43
C ASP A 59 -12.74 1.09 13.49
N ASN A 60 -12.44 1.76 12.38
CA ASN A 60 -13.40 2.10 11.32
C ASN A 60 -13.46 1.05 10.19
N GLY A 61 -12.95 -0.16 10.43
CA GLY A 61 -12.74 -1.20 9.43
C GLY A 61 -11.48 -1.02 8.58
N LYS A 62 -10.75 0.10 8.72
CA LYS A 62 -9.54 0.43 7.93
C LYS A 62 -8.31 0.72 8.79
N ILE A 63 -8.44 1.56 9.83
CA ILE A 63 -7.37 2.00 10.72
C ILE A 63 -7.87 2.16 12.17
N SER A 64 -6.98 2.02 13.15
CA SER A 64 -7.30 2.28 14.56
C SER A 64 -7.51 3.76 14.84
N VAL A 65 -8.16 4.05 15.97
CA VAL A 65 -8.28 5.41 16.52
C VAL A 65 -6.93 6.07 16.80
N LEU A 66 -5.88 5.30 17.14
CA LEU A 66 -4.52 5.83 17.30
C LEU A 66 -3.98 6.32 15.96
N THR A 67 -4.09 5.51 14.91
CA THR A 67 -3.67 5.91 13.56
C THR A 67 -4.50 7.09 13.03
N SER A 68 -5.79 7.17 13.36
CA SER A 68 -6.62 8.36 13.06
C SER A 68 -6.10 9.62 13.73
N ALA A 69 -5.71 9.56 15.00
CA ALA A 69 -5.11 10.69 15.70
C ALA A 69 -3.77 11.10 15.05
N LEU A 70 -2.90 10.14 14.70
CA LEU A 70 -1.62 10.45 14.06
C LEU A 70 -1.75 11.13 12.69
N ARG A 71 -2.81 10.83 11.94
CA ARG A 71 -3.10 11.44 10.62
C ARG A 71 -3.91 12.75 10.73
N GLY A 72 -4.23 13.17 11.94
CA GLY A 72 -5.14 14.27 12.26
C GLY A 72 -4.52 15.67 12.23
N GLU A 73 -5.27 16.63 12.75
CA GLU A 73 -4.83 18.02 12.89
C GLU A 73 -3.84 18.21 14.05
N ALA A 74 -3.21 19.39 14.18
CA ALA A 74 -2.17 19.66 15.19
C ALA A 74 -2.55 19.38 16.66
N LYS A 75 -3.86 19.41 17.01
CA LYS A 75 -4.35 19.07 18.36
C LYS A 75 -4.50 17.57 18.61
N SER A 76 -4.21 16.73 17.62
CA SER A 76 -4.43 15.29 17.70
C SER A 76 -3.42 14.57 18.61
N MET A 77 -2.32 15.21 19.02
CA MET A 77 -1.36 14.61 19.96
C MET A 77 -1.94 14.43 21.37
N GLU A 78 -2.73 15.41 21.85
CA GLU A 78 -3.44 15.28 23.13
C GLU A 78 -4.48 14.14 23.06
N ALA A 79 -5.19 14.03 21.93
CA ALA A 79 -6.10 12.92 21.66
C ALA A 79 -5.37 11.57 21.59
N PHE A 80 -4.20 11.52 20.95
CA PHE A 80 -3.37 10.33 20.83
C PHE A 80 -2.92 9.81 22.21
N GLU A 81 -2.40 10.69 23.06
CA GLU A 81 -2.02 10.34 24.43
C GLU A 81 -3.21 9.90 25.29
N LEU A 82 -4.35 10.59 25.14
CA LEU A 82 -5.58 10.21 25.83
C LEU A 82 -6.01 8.81 25.43
N LEU A 83 -6.07 8.49 24.13
CA LEU A 83 -6.46 7.17 23.64
C LEU A 83 -5.55 6.07 24.19
N LEU A 84 -4.23 6.28 24.20
CA LEU A 84 -3.30 5.34 24.84
C LEU A 84 -3.54 5.18 26.34
N THR A 85 -3.97 6.25 27.03
CA THR A 85 -4.32 6.22 28.46
C THR A 85 -5.63 5.48 28.72
N LEU A 86 -6.57 5.57 27.78
CA LEU A 86 -7.86 4.85 27.81
C LEU A 86 -7.73 3.39 27.37
N GLY A 87 -6.53 2.92 27.02
CA GLY A 87 -6.24 1.51 26.73
C GLY A 87 -6.23 1.14 25.25
N ALA A 88 -6.15 2.12 24.33
CA ALA A 88 -5.93 1.83 22.92
C ALA A 88 -4.66 0.98 22.72
N LYS A 89 -4.74 -0.06 21.89
CA LYS A 89 -3.62 -0.99 21.69
C LYS A 89 -2.48 -0.30 20.95
N VAL A 90 -1.30 -0.25 21.57
CA VAL A 90 -0.12 0.47 21.08
C VAL A 90 0.33 0.06 19.67
N ASP A 91 0.23 -1.23 19.35
CA ASP A 91 0.61 -1.79 18.04
C ASP A 91 -0.55 -1.78 17.03
N GLY A 92 -1.67 -1.12 17.36
CA GLY A 92 -2.91 -1.20 16.59
C GLY A 92 -3.74 -2.45 16.92
N VAL A 93 -4.96 -2.50 16.40
CA VAL A 93 -5.91 -3.61 16.64
C VAL A 93 -6.14 -4.51 15.43
N ARG A 94 -5.65 -4.09 14.25
CA ARG A 94 -5.95 -4.74 12.98
C ARG A 94 -4.67 -5.21 12.30
N SER A 95 -4.79 -6.32 11.56
CA SER A 95 -3.75 -6.77 10.66
C SER A 95 -3.41 -5.65 9.67
N ARG A 96 -2.14 -5.23 9.66
CA ARG A 96 -1.57 -4.15 8.85
C ARG A 96 -1.82 -2.71 9.31
N ASP A 97 -2.33 -2.49 10.51
CA ASP A 97 -2.29 -1.17 11.15
C ASP A 97 -1.06 -1.09 12.06
N TYR A 98 -0.14 -0.16 11.79
CA TYR A 98 1.11 -0.01 12.52
C TYR A 98 1.28 1.45 12.92
N PRO A 99 0.76 1.87 14.09
CA PRO A 99 0.87 3.27 14.54
C PRO A 99 2.31 3.80 14.55
N ILE A 100 3.28 2.93 14.85
CA ILE A 100 4.72 3.28 14.82
C ILE A 100 5.22 3.58 13.40
N ALA A 101 4.70 2.89 12.39
CA ALA A 101 5.02 3.16 10.99
C ALA A 101 4.44 4.52 10.57
N THR A 102 3.19 4.81 10.96
CA THR A 102 2.56 6.11 10.71
C THR A 102 3.32 7.25 11.38
N ALA A 103 3.78 7.08 12.63
CA ALA A 103 4.59 8.09 13.30
C ALA A 103 5.90 8.39 12.55
N ILE A 104 6.55 7.36 11.99
CA ILE A 104 7.75 7.53 11.15
C ILE A 104 7.41 8.24 9.83
N SER A 105 6.38 7.80 9.10
CA SER A 105 6.03 8.36 7.78
C SER A 105 5.69 9.85 7.88
N TYR A 106 4.89 10.22 8.88
CA TYR A 106 4.48 11.61 9.14
C TYR A 106 5.53 12.45 9.88
N ASP A 107 6.75 11.95 10.08
CA ASP A 107 7.82 12.63 10.82
C ASP A 107 7.40 13.06 12.25
N ASN A 108 6.47 12.33 12.86
CA ASN A 108 5.97 12.62 14.20
C ASN A 108 6.83 11.92 15.26
N PHE A 109 7.97 12.53 15.55
CA PHE A 109 8.96 11.98 16.49
C PHE A 109 8.41 11.88 17.93
N GLU A 110 7.52 12.77 18.33
CA GLU A 110 6.89 12.75 19.66
C GLU A 110 5.96 11.55 19.82
N ALA A 111 5.07 11.32 18.85
CA ALA A 111 4.24 10.11 18.86
C ALA A 111 5.09 8.83 18.85
N PHE A 112 6.17 8.83 18.07
CA PHE A 112 7.07 7.70 17.99
C PHE A 112 7.74 7.36 19.33
N THR A 113 8.25 8.35 20.06
CA THR A 113 8.84 8.13 21.39
C THR A 113 7.78 7.67 22.39
N ILE A 114 6.58 8.25 22.35
CA ILE A 114 5.45 7.81 23.20
C ILE A 114 5.08 6.35 22.93
N LEU A 115 4.97 5.94 21.66
CA LEU A 115 4.69 4.56 21.29
C LEU A 115 5.72 3.61 21.87
N LEU A 116 7.01 3.93 21.71
CA LEU A 116 8.11 3.14 22.26
C LEU A 116 8.09 3.13 23.81
N ASP A 117 7.73 4.23 24.46
CA ASP A 117 7.57 4.31 25.92
C ASP A 117 6.38 3.46 26.42
N ARG A 118 5.34 3.31 25.60
CA ARG A 118 4.18 2.43 25.85
C ARG A 118 4.42 0.99 25.40
N GLY A 119 5.64 0.64 25.00
CA GLY A 119 6.02 -0.73 24.67
C GLY A 119 5.65 -1.18 23.26
N ALA A 120 5.53 -0.25 22.30
CA ALA A 120 5.37 -0.60 20.90
C ALA A 120 6.46 -1.56 20.44
N ARG A 121 6.05 -2.57 19.68
CA ARG A 121 6.97 -3.56 19.15
C ARG A 121 7.87 -2.96 18.08
N THR A 122 9.13 -3.38 18.10
CA THR A 122 10.14 -2.98 17.10
C THR A 122 10.60 -4.12 16.21
N ASP A 123 10.12 -5.32 16.49
CA ASP A 123 10.32 -6.55 15.72
C ASP A 123 9.14 -6.87 14.79
N ILE A 124 8.14 -5.98 14.74
CA ILE A 124 7.04 -6.08 13.77
C ILE A 124 7.53 -5.72 12.39
N HIS A 125 7.01 -6.44 11.40
CA HIS A 125 7.35 -6.22 10.01
C HIS A 125 6.10 -5.95 9.18
N TRP A 126 6.21 -5.05 8.19
CA TRP A 126 5.11 -4.60 7.38
C TRP A 126 5.48 -4.26 5.94
N GLY A 127 4.44 -4.16 5.12
CA GLY A 127 4.57 -3.86 3.69
C GLY A 127 5.26 -4.99 2.91
N HIS A 128 5.26 -4.84 1.59
CA HIS A 128 5.84 -5.85 0.69
C HIS A 128 7.37 -5.96 0.79
N PHE A 129 8.03 -4.97 1.40
CA PHE A 129 9.47 -4.94 1.62
C PHE A 129 9.88 -5.46 3.00
N ASN A 130 8.93 -6.01 3.78
CA ASN A 130 9.17 -6.52 5.13
C ASN A 130 9.89 -5.50 6.02
N TYR A 131 9.41 -4.26 6.01
CA TYR A 131 9.98 -3.19 6.80
C TYR A 131 9.67 -3.40 8.28
N ASN A 132 10.68 -3.26 9.13
CA ASN A 132 10.51 -2.99 10.55
C ASN A 132 10.74 -1.48 10.83
N PRO A 133 10.51 -0.96 12.04
CA PRO A 133 10.68 0.47 12.30
C PRO A 133 12.08 1.00 11.97
N MET A 134 13.13 0.18 12.17
CA MET A 134 14.51 0.55 11.87
C MET A 134 14.73 0.73 10.36
N THR A 135 14.42 -0.29 9.59
CA THR A 135 14.62 -0.30 8.13
C THR A 135 13.66 0.66 7.41
N TYR A 136 12.47 0.88 7.98
CA TYR A 136 11.53 1.89 7.48
C TYR A 136 12.07 3.30 7.69
N ALA A 137 12.53 3.66 8.89
CA ALA A 137 13.14 4.96 9.14
C ALA A 137 14.38 5.21 8.26
N GLN A 138 15.24 4.21 8.09
CA GLN A 138 16.41 4.32 7.21
C GLN A 138 16.04 4.53 5.73
N SER A 139 14.89 4.02 5.29
CA SER A 139 14.45 4.18 3.89
C SER A 139 14.22 5.64 3.47
N PHE A 140 14.01 6.54 4.44
CA PHE A 140 13.89 7.98 4.24
C PHE A 140 15.25 8.72 4.24
N GLY A 141 16.37 8.02 4.48
CA GLY A 141 17.69 8.61 4.56
C GLY A 141 17.85 9.58 5.73
N GLU A 142 18.58 10.68 5.52
CA GLU A 142 18.91 11.65 6.58
C GLU A 142 17.67 12.32 7.20
N GLU A 143 16.55 12.39 6.47
CA GLU A 143 15.31 13.03 6.92
C GLU A 143 14.65 12.35 8.13
N ARG A 144 14.96 11.07 8.39
CA ARG A 144 14.46 10.32 9.55
C ARG A 144 15.57 9.80 10.45
N GLN A 145 16.78 10.38 10.36
CA GLN A 145 17.93 9.96 11.16
C GLN A 145 17.63 9.97 12.67
N ARG A 146 16.86 10.95 13.15
CA ARG A 146 16.44 11.03 14.57
C ARG A 146 15.69 9.78 15.07
N PHE A 147 14.89 9.14 14.20
CA PHE A 147 14.16 7.91 14.55
C PHE A 147 15.12 6.73 14.66
N VAL A 148 16.08 6.64 13.73
CA VAL A 148 17.15 5.64 13.75
C VAL A 148 17.96 5.79 15.05
N ASP A 149 18.39 7.01 15.38
CA ASP A 149 19.17 7.28 16.59
C ASP A 149 18.40 6.89 17.85
N GLU A 150 17.10 7.16 17.91
CA GLU A 150 16.24 6.79 19.03
C GLU A 150 16.05 5.27 19.16
N LEU A 151 15.87 4.56 18.05
CA LEU A 151 15.81 3.10 18.04
C LEU A 151 17.12 2.48 18.54
N VAL A 152 18.25 2.99 18.06
CA VAL A 152 19.59 2.58 18.53
C VAL A 152 19.76 2.87 20.02
N ARG A 153 19.33 4.06 20.48
CA ARG A 153 19.36 4.44 21.90
C ARG A 153 18.57 3.45 22.77
N ARG A 154 17.49 2.89 22.25
CA ARG A 154 16.66 1.87 22.92
C ARG A 154 17.17 0.43 22.73
N GLY A 155 18.32 0.25 22.10
CA GLY A 155 18.94 -1.06 21.90
C GLY A 155 18.33 -1.88 20.77
N VAL A 156 17.54 -1.27 19.88
CA VAL A 156 17.11 -1.91 18.63
C VAL A 156 18.34 -2.00 17.72
N PRO A 157 18.71 -3.21 17.24
CA PRO A 157 19.89 -3.37 16.41
C PRO A 157 19.77 -2.57 15.12
N VAL A 158 20.87 -1.92 14.72
CA VAL A 158 20.97 -1.33 13.38
C VAL A 158 21.01 -2.47 12.38
N GLU A 159 19.89 -2.68 11.71
CA GLU A 159 19.79 -3.53 10.55
C GLU A 159 19.94 -2.64 9.31
N LEU A 160 20.61 -3.11 8.26
CA LEU A 160 20.47 -2.49 6.95
C LEU A 160 19.08 -2.83 6.41
N PRO A 161 18.49 -2.05 5.47
CA PRO A 161 17.30 -2.48 4.76
C PRO A 161 17.56 -3.90 4.25
N GLN A 162 16.88 -4.88 4.83
CA GLN A 162 17.14 -6.27 4.49
C GLN A 162 16.80 -6.42 2.99
N GLU A 163 17.74 -6.92 2.18
CA GLU A 163 17.30 -7.78 1.08
C GLU A 163 16.47 -8.88 1.75
N PRO A 164 15.24 -9.17 1.28
CA PRO A 164 14.35 -10.09 1.99
C PRO A 164 15.12 -11.38 2.31
N GLN A 165 15.41 -11.61 3.59
CA GLN A 165 16.12 -12.81 3.99
C GLN A 165 15.17 -14.00 3.77
N GLU A 166 15.59 -14.91 2.90
CA GLU A 166 15.13 -16.30 2.91
C GLU A 166 15.36 -16.85 4.32
N ASN A 167 14.34 -16.84 5.20
CA ASN A 167 14.16 -17.83 6.27
C ASN A 167 12.85 -17.59 7.05
N VAL A 168 11.83 -18.33 6.64
CA VAL A 168 10.66 -18.67 7.45
C VAL A 168 11.13 -19.56 8.58
N GLN A 169 10.87 -19.19 9.84
CA GLN A 169 11.02 -20.13 10.95
C GLN A 169 9.80 -21.06 10.98
N GLU A 170 10.13 -22.35 10.87
CA GLU A 170 9.25 -23.50 10.74
C GLU A 170 8.08 -23.51 11.74
N ALA A 171 6.86 -23.36 11.22
CA ALA A 171 5.73 -24.12 11.72
C ALA A 171 5.60 -25.39 10.85
N SER A 172 6.47 -26.36 11.12
CA SER A 172 6.34 -27.79 10.81
C SER A 172 5.45 -28.17 9.62
N VAL A 173 5.96 -28.07 8.39
CA VAL A 173 5.56 -28.97 7.29
C VAL A 173 6.79 -29.22 6.41
N SER A 174 7.27 -30.46 6.48
CA SER A 174 8.22 -31.18 5.62
C SER A 174 9.06 -30.42 4.60
N ASN A 175 10.38 -30.53 4.78
CA ASN A 175 11.44 -30.46 3.76
C ASN A 175 10.95 -30.64 2.31
N SER A 176 11.07 -29.57 1.53
CA SER A 176 11.52 -29.68 0.15
C SER A 176 12.24 -28.40 -0.27
N GLU A 177 13.13 -28.52 -1.25
CA GLU A 177 13.90 -27.44 -1.89
C GLU A 177 13.02 -26.48 -2.72
N ASP A 178 11.74 -26.30 -2.36
CA ASP A 178 10.68 -25.72 -3.20
C ASP A 178 10.14 -24.45 -2.52
N ALA A 179 10.17 -23.24 -3.08
CA ALA A 179 9.83 -22.94 -4.46
C ALA A 179 10.37 -21.57 -4.89
N LYS A 180 11.05 -21.56 -6.04
CA LYS A 180 11.38 -20.34 -6.81
C LYS A 180 10.57 -20.25 -8.11
N ASP A 181 9.60 -21.14 -8.29
CA ASP A 181 8.69 -21.10 -9.43
C ASP A 181 7.82 -19.84 -9.41
N PHE A 182 7.64 -19.24 -10.58
CA PHE A 182 6.88 -18.01 -10.79
C PHE A 182 5.48 -18.05 -10.14
N TYR A 183 4.75 -19.16 -10.25
CA TYR A 183 3.40 -19.25 -9.72
C TYR A 183 3.38 -19.34 -8.20
N THR A 184 4.36 -20.02 -7.60
CA THR A 184 4.47 -20.08 -6.14
C THR A 184 4.81 -18.71 -5.56
N ILE A 185 5.74 -17.97 -6.18
CA ILE A 185 6.07 -16.60 -5.77
C ILE A 185 4.84 -15.71 -5.83
N LEU A 186 4.11 -15.74 -6.95
CA LEU A 186 2.91 -14.91 -7.08
C LEU A 186 1.85 -15.25 -6.03
N LYS A 187 1.63 -16.54 -5.78
CA LYS A 187 0.69 -17.00 -4.76
C LYS A 187 1.11 -16.58 -3.35
N GLN A 188 2.39 -16.74 -3.02
CA GLN A 188 2.93 -16.43 -1.70
C GLN A 188 2.85 -14.94 -1.36
N TYR A 189 3.18 -14.06 -2.31
CA TYR A 189 3.34 -12.62 -2.05
C TYR A 189 2.12 -11.77 -2.42
N TYR A 190 1.29 -12.24 -3.35
CA TYR A 190 0.20 -11.42 -3.89
C TYR A 190 -1.16 -12.04 -3.60
N GLY A 191 -1.42 -13.28 -4.03
CA GLY A 191 -2.72 -13.92 -3.77
C GLY A 191 -3.04 -15.09 -4.67
N GLU A 192 -4.25 -15.63 -4.52
CA GLU A 192 -4.73 -16.73 -5.36
C GLU A 192 -5.10 -16.24 -6.77
N PHE A 193 -4.78 -17.06 -7.77
CA PHE A 193 -5.20 -16.83 -9.14
C PHE A 193 -6.72 -17.03 -9.28
N GLU A 194 -7.38 -16.08 -9.91
CA GLU A 194 -8.81 -16.15 -10.19
C GLU A 194 -9.11 -16.42 -11.67
N GLY A 195 -10.07 -17.31 -11.90
CA GLY A 195 -10.67 -17.52 -13.21
C GLY A 195 -9.72 -18.07 -14.27
N ARG A 196 -10.01 -17.76 -15.55
CA ARG A 196 -9.22 -18.22 -16.70
C ARG A 196 -8.21 -17.15 -17.11
N GLN A 197 -7.05 -17.60 -17.56
CA GLN A 197 -6.05 -16.72 -18.19
C GLN A 197 -6.60 -16.08 -19.47
N ILE A 198 -6.21 -14.83 -19.72
CA ILE A 198 -6.57 -14.10 -20.93
C ILE A 198 -5.47 -14.24 -21.94
N THR A 199 -5.81 -14.78 -23.10
CA THR A 199 -4.89 -14.98 -24.23
C THR A 199 -5.53 -14.45 -25.50
N ARG A 200 -4.74 -13.87 -26.41
CA ARG A 200 -5.24 -13.51 -27.74
C ARG A 200 -5.35 -14.77 -28.62
N ILE A 201 -6.44 -14.89 -29.39
CA ILE A 201 -6.66 -16.01 -30.32
C ILE A 201 -5.54 -16.08 -31.37
N VAL A 202 -5.03 -14.91 -31.79
CA VAL A 202 -3.91 -14.75 -32.71
C VAL A 202 -2.85 -13.88 -32.05
N ALA A 203 -2.12 -14.45 -31.09
CA ALA A 203 -1.00 -13.77 -30.43
C ALA A 203 0.30 -13.96 -31.22
N LYS A 204 1.23 -13.00 -31.12
CA LYS A 204 2.58 -13.16 -31.70
C LYS A 204 3.46 -14.08 -30.84
N SER A 205 3.11 -14.20 -29.56
CA SER A 205 3.79 -14.99 -28.52
C SER A 205 2.75 -15.63 -27.59
N ASN A 206 3.16 -16.65 -26.83
CA ASN A 206 2.27 -17.33 -25.87
C ASN A 206 2.13 -16.57 -24.55
N ILE A 207 1.91 -15.25 -24.62
CA ILE A 207 1.72 -14.41 -23.44
C ILE A 207 0.23 -14.38 -23.09
N ALA A 208 -0.05 -14.51 -21.80
CA ALA A 208 -1.36 -14.36 -21.20
C ALA A 208 -1.36 -13.26 -20.13
N VAL A 209 -2.55 -12.90 -19.65
CA VAL A 209 -2.72 -12.13 -18.42
C VAL A 209 -3.49 -12.96 -17.41
N ARG A 210 -2.97 -13.00 -16.18
CA ARG A 210 -3.64 -13.59 -15.02
C ARG A 210 -4.20 -12.52 -14.12
N HIS A 211 -5.31 -12.86 -13.47
CA HIS A 211 -5.92 -12.04 -12.43
C HIS A 211 -5.64 -12.68 -11.07
N ILE A 212 -5.19 -11.85 -10.13
CA ILE A 212 -4.99 -12.23 -8.73
C ILE A 212 -5.78 -11.25 -7.88
N LYS A 213 -6.57 -11.76 -6.93
CA LYS A 213 -7.07 -10.92 -5.84
C LYS A 213 -6.05 -10.90 -4.74
N ALA A 214 -5.57 -9.71 -4.38
CA ALA A 214 -4.63 -9.60 -3.29
C ALA A 214 -5.25 -10.14 -1.99
N TYR A 215 -4.50 -10.90 -1.19
CA TYR A 215 -5.03 -11.48 0.05
C TYR A 215 -5.58 -10.45 1.02
N ASP A 216 -5.02 -9.24 0.97
CA ASP A 216 -5.42 -8.10 1.77
C ASP A 216 -6.69 -7.40 1.27
N GLN A 217 -7.19 -7.78 0.10
CA GLN A 217 -8.28 -7.12 -0.63
C GLN A 217 -8.04 -5.61 -0.84
N SER A 218 -6.77 -5.17 -0.83
CA SER A 218 -6.42 -3.77 -1.12
C SER A 218 -6.49 -3.48 -2.62
N CYS A 219 -6.18 -4.48 -3.43
CA CYS A 219 -6.14 -4.36 -4.87
C CYS A 219 -6.41 -5.70 -5.58
N GLN A 220 -6.64 -5.57 -6.88
CA GLN A 220 -6.64 -6.65 -7.85
C GLN A 220 -5.38 -6.51 -8.69
N ILE A 221 -4.71 -7.60 -8.99
CA ILE A 221 -3.44 -7.59 -9.70
C ILE A 221 -3.63 -8.29 -11.03
N LEU A 222 -3.27 -7.58 -12.09
CA LEU A 222 -3.11 -8.16 -13.41
C LEU A 222 -1.64 -8.42 -13.64
N VAL A 223 -1.26 -9.64 -13.97
CA VAL A 223 0.14 -10.01 -14.19
C VAL A 223 0.29 -10.72 -15.52
N SER A 224 1.32 -10.37 -16.27
CA SER A 224 1.67 -11.11 -17.48
C SER A 224 2.10 -12.54 -17.11
N ASP A 225 1.80 -13.48 -17.98
CA ASP A 225 2.27 -14.85 -17.87
C ASP A 225 2.76 -15.33 -19.22
N GLY A 226 4.07 -15.56 -19.31
CA GLY A 226 4.72 -16.08 -20.51
C GLY A 226 5.70 -15.11 -21.13
N MET A 227 5.81 -13.86 -20.64
CA MET A 227 6.88 -12.95 -21.09
C MET A 227 8.25 -13.56 -20.83
N ARG A 228 8.44 -14.20 -19.67
CA ARG A 228 9.70 -14.84 -19.27
C ARG A 228 10.21 -15.89 -20.27
N HIS A 229 9.31 -16.55 -20.99
CA HIS A 229 9.65 -17.53 -22.03
C HIS A 229 9.83 -16.88 -23.41
N ALA A 230 9.21 -15.72 -23.63
CA ALA A 230 9.20 -15.05 -24.91
C ALA A 230 10.43 -14.14 -25.10
N ILE A 231 11.03 -13.65 -24.01
CA ILE A 231 12.29 -12.89 -24.02
C ILE A 231 13.43 -13.81 -24.47
N ARG A 232 14.00 -13.53 -25.64
CA ARG A 232 15.10 -14.35 -26.23
C ARG A 232 16.50 -13.92 -25.78
N SER A 233 16.65 -12.66 -25.39
CA SER A 233 17.89 -12.02 -24.95
C SER A 233 17.56 -11.08 -23.81
N GLY A 234 18.16 -11.29 -22.63
CA GLY A 234 17.87 -10.53 -21.41
C GLY A 234 17.52 -11.40 -20.21
N ILE A 235 17.13 -10.76 -19.11
CA ILE A 235 16.68 -11.44 -17.89
C ILE A 235 15.21 -11.84 -18.06
N PRO A 236 14.81 -13.10 -17.79
CA PRO A 236 13.42 -13.51 -17.80
C PRO A 236 12.60 -12.56 -16.94
N SER A 237 11.54 -11.97 -17.47
CA SER A 237 10.80 -10.92 -16.75
C SER A 237 9.31 -11.03 -16.98
N GLU A 238 8.53 -10.61 -15.97
CA GLU A 238 7.08 -10.45 -16.04
C GLU A 238 6.70 -9.07 -15.51
N ILE A 239 5.56 -8.55 -15.95
CA ILE A 239 5.04 -7.24 -15.56
C ILE A 239 3.70 -7.39 -14.86
N MET A 240 3.43 -6.50 -13.90
CA MET A 240 2.17 -6.46 -13.17
C MET A 240 1.60 -5.06 -13.08
N LEU A 241 0.28 -5.01 -12.98
CA LEU A 241 -0.53 -3.81 -12.87
C LEU A 241 -1.46 -3.96 -11.67
N LEU A 242 -1.39 -3.02 -10.74
CA LEU A 242 -2.26 -2.99 -9.58
C LEU A 242 -3.51 -2.17 -9.91
N TRP A 243 -4.67 -2.76 -9.65
CA TRP A 243 -5.98 -2.21 -9.92
C TRP A 243 -6.76 -2.07 -8.60
N PRO A 244 -7.56 -1.01 -8.41
CA PRO A 244 -8.35 -0.87 -7.18
C PRO A 244 -9.27 -2.06 -6.94
N PHE A 245 -9.42 -2.47 -5.68
CA PHE A 245 -10.34 -3.53 -5.32
C PHE A 245 -11.80 -3.07 -5.57
N THR A 246 -12.39 -3.55 -6.66
CA THR A 246 -13.72 -3.15 -7.14
C THR A 246 -14.38 -4.30 -7.88
N ASP A 247 -15.70 -4.41 -7.82
CA ASP A 247 -16.46 -5.45 -8.54
C ASP A 247 -16.45 -5.25 -10.07
N LYS A 248 -15.86 -4.13 -10.56
CA LYS A 248 -15.80 -3.78 -11.99
C LYS A 248 -14.78 -4.61 -12.75
N LEU A 249 -13.75 -5.09 -12.08
CA LEU A 249 -12.76 -6.00 -12.66
C LEU A 249 -13.06 -7.40 -12.13
N SER A 250 -13.28 -8.33 -13.04
CA SER A 250 -13.49 -9.74 -12.73
C SER A 250 -12.91 -10.58 -13.85
N PRO A 251 -12.65 -11.88 -13.63
CA PRO A 251 -12.26 -12.76 -14.72
C PRO A 251 -13.31 -12.85 -15.83
N ASP A 252 -14.58 -12.52 -15.57
CA ASP A 252 -15.64 -12.48 -16.59
C ASP A 252 -15.69 -11.16 -17.37
N SER A 253 -15.01 -10.10 -16.88
CA SER A 253 -14.94 -8.79 -17.54
C SER A 253 -14.36 -8.84 -18.95
N ILE A 254 -13.67 -9.93 -19.31
CA ILE A 254 -13.16 -10.22 -20.67
C ILE A 254 -14.29 -10.26 -21.71
N LYS A 255 -15.49 -10.69 -21.31
CA LYS A 255 -16.63 -10.84 -22.20
C LYS A 255 -17.26 -9.50 -22.58
N ASP A 256 -16.95 -8.45 -21.83
CA ASP A 256 -17.40 -7.09 -22.07
C ASP A 256 -16.25 -6.26 -22.65
N SER A 257 -16.43 -5.78 -23.88
CA SER A 257 -15.43 -4.97 -24.59
C SER A 257 -15.02 -3.70 -23.83
N THR A 258 -15.90 -3.17 -22.98
CA THR A 258 -15.64 -1.94 -22.20
C THR A 258 -14.89 -2.22 -20.90
N ALA A 259 -14.99 -3.43 -20.34
CA ALA A 259 -14.33 -3.81 -19.09
C ALA A 259 -13.05 -4.64 -19.30
N ALA A 260 -12.83 -5.17 -20.51
CA ALA A 260 -11.65 -5.95 -20.86
C ALA A 260 -10.37 -5.12 -21.08
N TRP A 261 -10.49 -3.79 -21.17
CA TRP A 261 -9.37 -2.92 -21.55
C TRP A 261 -8.12 -3.06 -20.65
N PRO A 262 -8.18 -3.23 -19.31
CA PRO A 262 -6.97 -3.33 -18.49
C PRO A 262 -6.15 -4.57 -18.83
N PHE A 263 -6.84 -5.68 -19.12
CA PHE A 263 -6.22 -6.92 -19.55
C PHE A 263 -5.60 -6.81 -20.94
N ASN A 264 -6.33 -6.20 -21.88
CA ASN A 264 -5.82 -5.95 -23.22
C ASN A 264 -4.62 -4.99 -23.21
N PHE A 265 -4.67 -3.97 -22.37
CA PHE A 265 -3.57 -3.03 -22.16
C PHE A 265 -2.31 -3.76 -21.68
N LEU A 266 -2.41 -4.54 -20.60
CA LEU A 266 -1.26 -5.27 -20.07
C LEU A 266 -0.73 -6.31 -21.07
N LEU A 267 -1.62 -7.02 -21.78
CA LEU A 267 -1.24 -7.99 -22.79
C LEU A 267 -0.48 -7.34 -23.95
N ASN A 268 -0.98 -6.21 -24.48
CA ASN A 268 -0.33 -5.47 -25.56
C ASN A 268 1.03 -4.91 -25.12
N LEU A 269 1.09 -4.38 -23.91
CA LEU A 269 2.34 -3.88 -23.33
C LEU A 269 3.38 -5.00 -23.19
N ALA A 270 2.95 -6.16 -22.67
CA ALA A 270 3.78 -7.35 -22.55
C ALA A 270 4.33 -7.83 -23.91
N GLU A 271 3.47 -7.92 -24.94
CA GLU A 271 3.90 -8.28 -26.31
C GLU A 271 4.95 -7.29 -26.84
N ASN A 272 4.71 -5.98 -26.68
CA ASN A 272 5.62 -4.94 -27.17
C ASN A 272 6.97 -4.95 -26.43
N LEU A 273 6.97 -5.14 -25.12
CA LEU A 273 8.20 -5.19 -24.31
C LEU A 273 9.08 -6.39 -24.65
N VAL A 274 8.50 -7.50 -25.09
CA VAL A 274 9.26 -8.67 -25.54
C VAL A 274 9.92 -8.43 -26.90
N GLU A 275 9.30 -7.64 -27.78
CA GLU A 275 9.87 -7.30 -29.10
C GLU A 275 11.07 -6.35 -28.99
N ILE A 276 11.11 -5.53 -27.94
CA ILE A 276 12.26 -4.68 -27.64
C ILE A 276 13.34 -5.58 -27.00
N GLU A 277 14.28 -6.06 -27.83
CA GLU A 277 15.36 -6.96 -27.37
C GLU A 277 16.10 -6.36 -26.16
N GLY A 278 16.04 -7.07 -25.03
CA GLY A 278 16.78 -6.71 -23.81
C GLY A 278 16.05 -5.71 -22.92
N LEU A 279 15.05 -6.18 -22.17
CA LEU A 279 14.62 -5.51 -20.95
C LEU A 279 15.79 -5.55 -19.92
N VAL A 280 16.81 -4.73 -20.14
CA VAL A 280 17.98 -4.53 -19.27
C VAL A 280 17.84 -3.14 -18.68
N HIS A 281 16.81 -2.96 -17.86
CA HIS A 281 16.48 -1.65 -17.33
C HIS A 281 16.31 -1.74 -15.82
N GLY A 282 17.47 -1.85 -15.14
CA GLY A 282 17.69 -1.55 -13.72
C GLY A 282 16.56 -1.90 -12.73
N ASP A 283 16.56 -1.18 -11.61
CA ASP A 283 15.49 -1.24 -10.62
C ASP A 283 14.29 -0.36 -10.99
N PHE A 284 14.49 0.57 -11.92
CA PHE A 284 13.58 1.66 -12.18
C PHE A 284 13.79 2.22 -13.59
N PHE A 285 12.70 2.38 -14.36
CA PHE A 285 12.72 3.08 -15.64
C PHE A 285 11.33 3.59 -16.03
N THR A 286 11.25 4.35 -17.13
CA THR A 286 10.01 4.97 -17.62
C THR A 286 9.75 4.62 -19.08
N ILE A 287 8.48 4.47 -19.46
CA ILE A 287 8.05 4.27 -20.84
C ILE A 287 7.03 5.37 -21.17
N ASP A 288 7.37 6.26 -22.10
CA ASP A 288 6.41 7.21 -22.64
C ASP A 288 5.56 6.52 -23.70
N LEU A 289 4.24 6.50 -23.50
CA LEU A 289 3.30 5.87 -24.42
C LEU A 289 2.93 6.80 -25.59
N GLY A 290 3.17 8.11 -25.46
CA GLY A 290 2.72 9.13 -26.40
C GLY A 290 1.21 9.39 -26.40
N GLU A 291 0.41 8.53 -25.77
CA GLU A 291 -1.04 8.65 -25.63
C GLU A 291 -1.52 8.10 -24.27
N PRO A 292 -2.71 8.50 -23.79
CA PRO A 292 -3.24 7.97 -22.53
C PRO A 292 -3.49 6.45 -22.55
N ILE A 293 -3.32 5.80 -21.40
CA ILE A 293 -3.49 4.34 -21.25
C ILE A 293 -4.90 3.82 -21.62
N THR A 294 -5.91 4.69 -21.56
CA THR A 294 -7.30 4.39 -21.96
C THR A 294 -8.05 5.70 -22.20
N GLU A 295 -9.16 5.63 -22.92
CA GLU A 295 -10.10 6.74 -23.09
C GLU A 295 -10.57 7.28 -21.73
N GLY A 296 -10.57 8.61 -21.58
CA GLY A 296 -10.95 9.29 -20.34
C GLY A 296 -9.85 9.41 -19.28
N SER A 297 -8.68 8.78 -19.50
CA SER A 297 -7.49 8.97 -18.65
C SER A 297 -6.58 10.09 -19.17
N LYS A 298 -5.78 10.66 -18.27
CA LYS A 298 -4.65 11.54 -18.61
C LYS A 298 -3.27 10.90 -18.36
N LEU A 299 -3.26 9.69 -17.81
CA LEU A 299 -2.03 8.94 -17.54
C LEU A 299 -1.46 8.43 -18.85
N SER A 300 -0.28 8.90 -19.25
CA SER A 300 0.32 8.63 -20.56
C SER A 300 1.79 8.19 -20.50
N VAL A 301 2.38 8.13 -19.30
CA VAL A 301 3.73 7.61 -19.07
C VAL A 301 3.65 6.47 -18.08
N LEU A 302 4.44 5.42 -18.27
CA LEU A 302 4.53 4.30 -17.34
C LEU A 302 5.80 4.40 -16.54
N LEU A 303 5.65 4.45 -15.22
CA LEU A 303 6.71 4.20 -14.27
C LEU A 303 6.84 2.68 -14.07
N VAL A 304 8.00 2.12 -14.34
CA VAL A 304 8.26 0.67 -14.24
C VAL A 304 9.27 0.42 -13.14
N LEU A 305 8.84 -0.28 -12.12
CA LEU A 305 9.59 -0.53 -10.89
C LEU A 305 9.87 -2.01 -10.75
N ARG A 306 11.13 -2.38 -10.53
CA ARG A 306 11.47 -3.77 -10.23
C ARG A 306 11.00 -4.10 -8.82
N GLU A 307 10.20 -5.15 -8.70
CA GLU A 307 9.86 -5.74 -7.42
C GLU A 307 11.09 -6.48 -6.87
N ARG A 308 11.25 -6.51 -5.54
CA ARG A 308 12.29 -7.31 -4.91
C ARG A 308 12.02 -8.82 -5.01
N THR A 309 10.79 -9.21 -5.34
CA THR A 309 10.43 -10.60 -5.58
C THR A 309 10.95 -11.03 -6.95
N HIS A 310 11.64 -12.17 -6.96
CA HIS A 310 12.20 -12.77 -8.16
C HIS A 310 11.68 -14.20 -8.26
N PHE A 311 11.60 -14.70 -9.48
CA PHE A 311 11.37 -16.11 -9.76
C PHE A 311 12.63 -16.71 -10.38
N GLU A 312 12.76 -18.03 -10.39
CA GLU A 312 13.78 -18.71 -11.18
C GLU A 312 13.13 -19.36 -12.39
N GLU A 313 13.75 -19.15 -13.55
CA GLU A 313 13.34 -19.71 -14.81
C GLU A 313 14.56 -20.34 -15.47
N SER A 314 14.54 -21.65 -15.67
CA SER A 314 15.64 -22.41 -16.29
C SER A 314 17.04 -22.15 -15.66
N GLY A 315 17.09 -21.94 -14.34
CA GLY A 315 18.32 -21.66 -13.59
C GLY A 315 18.80 -20.20 -13.66
N VAL A 316 17.98 -19.29 -14.19
CA VAL A 316 18.23 -17.85 -14.24
C VAL A 316 17.22 -17.13 -13.34
N THR A 317 17.69 -16.24 -12.48
CA THR A 317 16.83 -15.35 -11.69
C THR A 317 16.13 -14.35 -12.61
N GLY A 318 14.81 -14.41 -12.63
CA GLY A 318 13.94 -13.51 -13.37
C GLY A 318 13.38 -12.38 -12.52
N ASN A 319 13.02 -11.27 -13.17
CA ASN A 319 12.51 -10.06 -12.54
C ASN A 319 11.00 -9.96 -12.64
N LEU A 320 10.37 -9.41 -11.60
CA LEU A 320 8.98 -9.01 -11.65
C LEU A 320 8.92 -7.48 -11.60
N TYR A 321 8.15 -6.85 -12.49
CA TYR A 321 8.08 -5.39 -12.58
C TYR A 321 6.66 -4.90 -12.31
N LYS A 322 6.51 -3.94 -11.41
CA LYS A 322 5.27 -3.20 -11.19
C LYS A 322 5.19 -1.99 -12.11
N ILE A 323 4.04 -1.80 -12.73
CA ILE A 323 3.78 -0.72 -13.66
C ILE A 323 2.78 0.25 -13.04
N ILE A 324 3.16 1.53 -12.99
CA ILE A 324 2.37 2.61 -12.41
C ILE A 324 2.22 3.70 -13.47
N PRO A 325 1.01 3.92 -14.01
CA PRO A 325 0.78 5.00 -14.94
C PRO A 325 0.83 6.38 -14.24
N ILE A 326 1.58 7.29 -14.85
CA ILE A 326 1.81 8.67 -14.38
C ILE A 326 1.43 9.71 -15.43
N HIS A 327 1.17 10.93 -14.98
CA HIS A 327 0.91 12.08 -15.84
C HIS A 327 2.21 12.52 -16.54
N ALA A 328 2.08 13.13 -17.73
CA ALA A 328 3.24 13.67 -18.45
C ALA A 328 3.95 14.78 -17.65
N GLU A 329 3.21 15.56 -16.86
CA GLU A 329 3.73 16.58 -15.95
C GLU A 329 4.60 15.96 -14.84
N GLU A 330 4.16 14.83 -14.26
CA GLU A 330 4.92 14.08 -13.25
C GLU A 330 6.19 13.48 -13.84
N PHE A 331 6.13 13.03 -15.09
CA PHE A 331 7.30 12.59 -15.83
C PHE A 331 8.29 13.74 -16.10
N ALA A 332 7.79 14.92 -16.50
CA ALA A 332 8.63 16.10 -16.67
C ALA A 332 9.30 16.52 -15.35
N PHE A 333 8.55 16.51 -14.25
CA PHE A 333 9.09 16.75 -12.91
C PHE A 333 10.19 15.73 -12.55
N TYR A 334 9.97 14.44 -12.84
CA TYR A 334 10.97 13.40 -12.67
C TYR A 334 12.23 13.66 -13.49
N GLN A 335 12.11 14.11 -14.75
CA GLN A 335 13.29 14.43 -15.56
C GLN A 335 14.11 15.60 -15.01
N GLU A 336 13.46 16.55 -14.36
CA GLU A 336 14.11 17.72 -13.78
C GLU A 336 14.68 17.45 -12.37
N HIS A 337 13.97 16.69 -11.53
CA HIS A 337 14.26 16.56 -10.09
C HIS A 337 14.68 15.14 -9.67
N GLY A 338 14.54 14.14 -10.54
CA GLY A 338 14.90 12.75 -10.29
C GLY A 338 13.80 11.92 -9.61
N ALA A 339 14.03 10.60 -9.54
CA ALA A 339 13.07 9.63 -9.02
C ALA A 339 12.72 9.85 -7.54
N GLN A 340 13.72 10.17 -6.71
CA GLN A 340 13.52 10.37 -5.27
C GLN A 340 12.54 11.51 -4.99
N ALA A 341 12.70 12.65 -5.68
CA ALA A 341 11.80 13.78 -5.54
C ALA A 341 10.38 13.43 -6.00
N LEU A 342 10.23 12.69 -7.11
CA LEU A 342 8.92 12.24 -7.58
C LEU A 342 8.22 11.36 -6.52
N PHE A 343 8.95 10.41 -5.93
CA PHE A 343 8.40 9.54 -4.89
C PHE A 343 8.03 10.29 -3.61
N GLN A 344 8.81 11.30 -3.20
CA GLN A 344 8.45 12.16 -2.07
C GLN A 344 7.15 12.95 -2.34
N VAL A 345 6.96 13.44 -3.56
CA VAL A 345 5.70 14.10 -3.94
C VAL A 345 4.54 13.11 -3.95
N PHE A 346 4.76 11.89 -4.44
CA PHE A 346 3.73 10.84 -4.44
C PHE A 346 3.31 10.48 -3.02
N GLU A 347 4.28 10.29 -2.12
CA GLU A 347 4.04 9.98 -0.73
C GLU A 347 3.30 11.12 -0.01
N LYS A 348 3.77 12.37 -0.17
CA LYS A 348 3.13 13.54 0.44
C LYS A 348 1.66 13.73 0.01
N ASN A 349 1.32 13.31 -1.20
CA ASN A 349 -0.03 13.45 -1.76
C ASN A 349 -0.82 12.14 -1.74
N ASP A 350 -0.37 11.12 -1.00
CA ASP A 350 -1.03 9.82 -0.88
C ASP A 350 -1.38 9.18 -2.24
N VAL A 351 -0.48 9.29 -3.23
CA VAL A 351 -0.70 8.73 -4.57
C VAL A 351 -0.81 7.20 -4.47
N PRO A 352 -1.94 6.60 -4.86
CA PRO A 352 -2.12 5.17 -4.74
C PRO A 352 -1.21 4.42 -5.73
N MET A 353 -0.72 3.26 -5.31
CA MET A 353 0.02 2.34 -6.19
C MET A 353 -0.90 1.61 -7.19
N THR A 354 -2.22 1.63 -6.95
CA THR A 354 -3.23 1.14 -7.89
C THR A 354 -3.57 2.20 -8.94
N ILE A 355 -3.99 1.77 -10.13
CA ILE A 355 -4.48 2.69 -11.16
C ILE A 355 -5.70 3.47 -10.65
N ASP A 356 -5.57 4.79 -10.62
CA ASP A 356 -6.70 5.72 -10.53
C ASP A 356 -6.74 6.58 -11.80
N LEU A 357 -7.66 6.26 -12.70
CA LEU A 357 -7.82 6.98 -13.98
C LEU A 357 -8.25 8.44 -13.80
N ALA A 358 -8.87 8.77 -12.67
CA ALA A 358 -9.42 10.11 -12.41
C ALA A 358 -8.45 11.00 -11.63
N ARG A 359 -7.32 10.46 -11.15
CA ARG A 359 -6.37 11.23 -10.36
C ARG A 359 -5.79 12.38 -11.18
N LYS A 360 -5.52 13.50 -10.51
CA LYS A 360 -4.80 14.63 -11.09
C LYS A 360 -3.30 14.45 -10.89
N SER A 361 -2.51 15.18 -11.67
CA SER A 361 -1.09 15.38 -11.38
C SER A 361 -0.92 15.94 -9.97
N VAL A 362 0.10 15.49 -9.26
CA VAL A 362 0.47 15.98 -7.92
C VAL A 362 1.67 16.94 -7.92
N VAL A 363 2.24 17.20 -9.10
CA VAL A 363 3.30 18.20 -9.32
C VAL A 363 2.77 19.49 -9.93
#